data_AF-A0A351Y717-F1
#
_entry.id   AF-A0A351Y717-F1
#
_cell.length_a   1.000
_cell.length_b   1.000
_cell.length_c   1.000
_cell.angle_alpha   90.00
_cell.angle_beta   90.00
_cell.angle_gamma   90.00
#
_symmetry.space_group_name_H-M   'P 1'
#
loop_
_entity.id
_entity.type
_entity.pdbx_description
1 polymer ?
#
loop_
_entity_poly.entity_id
_entity_poly.type
_entity_poly.pdbx_seq_one_letter_code
_entity_poly.pdbx_strand_id
1 'polypeptide(L)' 'MGYSAYALGYNSTAMGRQTTASGDYSTAMGYRSIAS' A
#
# COMPACT_ATOMS: atom_id res chain seq x y z
N MET A 1 -6.56 7.80 -10.70
CA MET A 1 -5.57 7.90 -9.60
C MET A 1 -6.17 7.30 -8.34
N GLY A 2 -5.45 6.41 -7.65
CA GLY A 2 -5.99 5.61 -6.53
C GLY A 2 -6.54 6.46 -5.38
N TYR A 3 -7.75 6.14 -4.93
CA TYR A 3 -8.40 6.79 -3.79
C TYR A 3 -8.01 6.04 -2.50
N SER A 4 -7.29 6.70 -1.59
CA SER A 4 -6.81 6.16 -0.30
C SER A 4 -5.78 5.03 -0.38
N ALA A 5 -4.59 5.29 -0.93
CA ALA A 5 -3.44 4.38 -0.86
C ALA A 5 -2.43 4.88 0.19
N TYR A 6 -2.05 4.03 1.15
CA TYR A 6 -1.12 4.37 2.24
C TYR A 6 0.13 3.50 2.18
N ALA A 7 1.29 4.10 1.96
CA ALA A 7 2.60 3.46 2.09
C ALA A 7 3.23 3.93 3.41
N LEU A 8 3.17 3.10 4.45
CA LEU A 8 3.58 3.42 5.82
C LEU A 8 4.94 2.80 6.19
N GLY A 9 5.34 1.69 5.55
CA GLY A 9 6.64 1.06 5.78
C GLY A 9 7.79 1.76 5.04
N TYR A 10 9.02 1.58 5.52
CA TYR A 10 10.23 2.10 4.87
C TYR A 10 10.42 1.47 3.49
N ASN A 11 10.58 2.29 2.45
CA ASN A 11 10.66 1.82 1.05
C ASN A 11 9.45 0.96 0.61
N SER A 12 8.26 1.24 1.14
CA SER A 12 7.03 0.55 0.76
C SER A 12 6.35 1.20 -0.45
N THR A 13 5.55 0.40 -1.17
CA THR A 13 4.77 0.85 -2.34
C THR A 13 3.30 0.51 -2.15
N ALA A 14 2.42 1.51 -2.20
CA ALA A 14 0.97 1.31 -2.15
C ALA A 14 0.32 1.88 -3.43
N MET A 15 -0.27 1.00 -4.25
CA MET A 15 -0.94 1.40 -5.50
C MET A 15 -2.32 0.76 -5.63
N GLY A 16 -3.35 1.58 -5.69
CA GLY A 16 -4.73 1.13 -5.89
C GLY A 16 -5.71 1.90 -5.03
N ARG A 17 -6.94 1.38 -4.87
CA ARG A 17 -7.99 2.03 -4.07
C ARG A 17 -8.08 1.35 -2.71
N GLN A 18 -7.99 2.13 -1.64
CA GLN A 18 -8.05 1.65 -0.24
C GLN A 18 -6.92 0.66 0.10
N THR A 19 -5.68 0.92 -0.33
CA THR A 19 -4.54 0.03 -0.06
C THR A 19 -3.71 0.50 1.13
N THR A 20 -3.04 -0.41 1.83
CA THR A 20 -2.12 -0.10 2.94
C THR A 20 -0.89 -1.00 2.91
N ALA A 21 0.29 -0.44 2.71
CA ALA A 21 1.58 -1.11 2.78
C ALA A 21 2.29 -0.68 4.08
N SER A 22 2.16 -1.45 5.15
CA SER A 22 2.71 -1.15 6.47
C SER A 22 4.08 -1.77 6.75
N GLY A 23 4.55 -2.68 5.90
CA GLY A 23 5.84 -3.35 6.06
C GLY A 23 6.99 -2.62 5.40
N ASP A 24 8.16 -2.69 6.00
CA ASP A 24 9.38 -2.24 5.33
C ASP A 24 9.60 -3.09 4.07
N TYR A 25 9.87 -2.42 2.94
CA TYR A 25 10.01 -3.01 1.60
C TYR A 25 8.73 -3.72 1.08
N SER A 26 7.57 -3.49 1.70
CA SER A 26 6.31 -4.12 1.30
C SER A 26 5.67 -3.45 0.08
N THR A 27 4.92 -4.23 -0.71
CA THR A 27 4.19 -3.71 -1.88
C THR A 27 2.71 -4.12 -1.82
N ALA A 28 1.82 -3.16 -1.59
CA ALA A 28 0.37 -3.35 -1.61
C ALA A 28 -0.24 -2.81 -2.91
N MET A 29 -0.68 -3.71 -3.79
CA MET A 29 -1.31 -3.34 -5.06
C MET A 29 -2.72 -3.92 -5.18
N GLY A 30 -3.68 -3.14 -5.68
CA GLY A 30 -5.06 -3.57 -5.96
C GLY A 30 -6.16 -2.83 -5.21
N TYR A 31 -7.35 -3.43 -5.08
CA TYR A 31 -8.46 -2.87 -4.31
C TYR A 31 -8.49 -3.50 -2.91
N ARG A 32 -8.39 -2.70 -1.85
CA ARG A 32 -8.37 -3.17 -0.44
C ARG A 32 -7.22 -4.14 -0.09
N SER A 33 -6.06 -4.02 -0.77
CA SER A 33 -4.87 -4.80 -0.43
C SER A 33 -4.15 -4.24 0.80
N ILE A 34 -3.73 -5.14 1.70
CA ILE A 34 -2.90 -4.82 2.85
C ILE A 34 -1.60 -5.63 2.73
N ALA A 35 -0.46 -4.96 2.79
CA ALA A 35 0.86 -5.57 2.89
C ALA A 35 1.51 -5.09 4.20
N SER A 36 2.31 -5.93 4.84
CA SER A 36 2.90 -5.71 6.17
C SER A 36 4.31 -6.26 6.23
#